data_AF-A0AAW5KDE7-F1
#
_entry.id   AF-A0AAW5KDE7-F1
#
_cell.length_a   1.000
_cell.length_b   1.000
_cell.length_c   1.000
_cell.angle_alpha   90.00
_cell.angle_beta   90.00
_cell.angle_gamma   90.00
#
_symmetry.space_group_name_H-M   'P 1'
#
loop_
_entity.id
_entity.type
_entity.pdbx_description
1 polymer ?
#
loop_
_entity_poly.entity_id
_entity_poly.type
_entity_poly.pdbx_seq_one_letter_code
_entity_poly.pdbx_strand_id
1 'polypeptide(L)'
;EDIRYDNRFRARAISDKLNITDAISHAACTSAYDLEAKAIIVVTNSGTTARMVSKYRSSIPVIGCSVTGTVCRQKNLSWGVTPLLLPECDDLDDLFE
;
A
#
# COMPACT_ATOMS: atom_id res chain seq x y z
N GLU A 1 9.06 -23.96 4.71
CA GLU A 1 8.44 -23.25 5.84
C GLU A 1 7.82 -21.97 5.31
N ASP A 2 6.54 -21.74 5.57
CA ASP A 2 5.83 -20.53 5.14
C ASP A 2 6.19 -19.34 6.04
N ILE A 3 6.48 -18.19 5.42
CA ILE A 3 6.84 -16.97 6.15
C ILE A 3 5.57 -16.35 6.75
N ARG A 4 5.54 -16.25 8.09
CA ARG A 4 4.49 -15.56 8.86
C ARG A 4 4.66 -14.03 8.82
N TYR A 5 4.11 -13.40 7.78
CA TYR A 5 4.23 -11.95 7.55
C TYR A 5 3.48 -11.09 8.58
N ASP A 6 2.41 -11.62 9.17
CA ASP A 6 1.67 -11.04 10.31
C ASP A 6 2.60 -10.78 11.51
N ASN A 7 3.33 -11.81 11.93
CA ASN A 7 4.25 -11.73 13.06
C ASN A 7 5.40 -10.76 12.76
N ARG A 8 5.90 -10.77 11.51
CA ARG A 8 7.00 -9.91 11.07
C ARG A 8 6.60 -8.44 10.98
N PHE A 9 5.35 -8.15 10.64
CA PHE A 9 4.79 -6.80 10.68
C PHE A 9 4.72 -6.30 12.12
N ARG A 10 4.11 -7.07 13.03
CA ARG A 10 3.95 -6.70 14.45
C ARG A 10 5.27 -6.58 15.21
N ALA A 11 6.25 -7.43 14.89
CA ALA A 11 7.58 -7.39 15.51
C ALA A 11 8.46 -6.24 14.99
N ARG A 12 8.03 -5.52 13.95
CA ARG A 12 8.84 -4.47 13.33
C ARG A 12 8.73 -3.19 14.15
N ALA A 13 9.79 -2.86 14.87
CA ALA A 13 9.92 -1.56 15.52
C ALA A 13 9.78 -0.44 14.48
N ILE A 14 8.99 0.58 14.83
CA ILE A 14 8.86 1.80 14.05
C ILE A 14 10.24 2.49 14.03
N SER A 15 10.76 2.78 12.84
CA SER A 15 12.07 3.43 12.68
C SER A 15 12.02 4.90 13.12
N ASP A 16 13.11 5.39 13.73
CA ASP A 16 13.26 6.74 14.31
C ASP A 16 12.99 7.94 13.38
N LYS A 17 12.91 7.74 12.06
CA LYS A 17 12.45 8.77 11.11
C LYS A 17 11.06 8.43 10.58
N LEU A 18 10.05 8.82 11.33
CA LEU A 18 8.65 8.78 10.90
C LEU A 18 8.34 9.95 9.95
N ASN A 19 8.00 9.63 8.69
CA ASN A 19 7.25 10.54 7.82
C ASN A 19 5.74 10.31 8.05
N ILE A 20 4.92 11.34 7.86
CA ILE A 20 3.44 11.24 7.81
C ILE A 20 2.99 10.04 6.94
N THR A 21 3.61 9.85 5.78
CA THR A 21 3.26 8.74 4.87
C THR A 21 3.57 7.37 5.48
N ASP A 22 4.67 7.23 6.24
CA ASP A 22 4.98 5.99 6.95
C ASP A 22 3.98 5.73 8.09
N ALA A 23 3.64 6.76 8.86
CA ALA A 23 2.66 6.64 9.96
C ALA A 23 1.28 6.19 9.45
N ILE A 24 0.80 6.81 8.35
CA ILE A 24 -0.46 6.42 7.70
C ILE A 24 -0.36 5.02 7.13
N SER A 25 0.75 4.67 6.47
CA SER A 25 0.94 3.33 5.91
C SER A 25 0.94 2.24 6.98
N HIS A 26 1.58 2.51 8.13
CA HIS A 26 1.57 1.61 9.28
C HIS A 26 0.15 1.44 9.83
N ALA A 27 -0.55 2.54 10.12
CA ALA A 27 -1.92 2.49 10.61
C ALA A 27 -2.85 1.74 9.65
N ALA A 28 -2.74 2.00 8.34
CA ALA A 28 -3.52 1.30 7.32
C ALA A 28 -3.24 -0.21 7.31
N CYS A 29 -1.97 -0.63 7.41
CA CYS A 29 -1.62 -2.05 7.49
C CYS A 29 -2.18 -2.71 8.76
N THR A 30 -2.07 -2.03 9.91
CA THR A 30 -2.62 -2.52 11.18
C THR A 30 -4.12 -2.68 11.10
N SER A 31 -4.85 -1.66 10.67
CA SER A 31 -6.31 -1.72 10.50
C SER A 31 -6.73 -2.80 9.52
N ALA A 32 -5.98 -2.98 8.42
CA ALA A 32 -6.28 -4.04 7.46
C ALA A 32 -6.13 -5.44 8.07
N TYR A 33 -5.12 -5.66 8.92
CA TYR A 33 -4.96 -6.92 9.65
C TYR A 33 -6.06 -7.14 10.68
N ASP A 34 -6.36 -6.11 11.47
CA ASP A 34 -7.34 -6.21 12.56
C ASP A 34 -8.77 -6.44 12.02
N LEU A 35 -9.07 -5.93 10.82
CA LEU A 35 -10.35 -6.10 10.14
C LEU A 35 -10.38 -7.29 9.17
N GLU A 36 -9.30 -8.07 9.08
CA GLU A 36 -9.16 -9.16 8.11
C GLU A 36 -9.50 -8.73 6.66
N ALA A 37 -9.07 -7.52 6.29
CA ALA A 37 -9.38 -6.91 5.01
C ALA A 37 -8.87 -7.78 3.84
N LYS A 38 -9.66 -7.85 2.77
CA LYS A 38 -9.31 -8.62 1.57
C LYS A 38 -8.19 -7.97 0.75
N ALA A 39 -8.08 -6.65 0.79
CA ALA A 39 -7.05 -5.89 0.11
C ALA A 39 -6.86 -4.50 0.74
N ILE A 40 -5.72 -3.88 0.47
CA ILE A 40 -5.44 -2.47 0.76
C ILE A 40 -5.38 -1.72 -0.57
N ILE A 41 -6.25 -0.73 -0.77
CA ILE A 41 -6.24 0.11 -1.96
C ILE A 41 -5.43 1.38 -1.67
N VAL A 42 -4.52 1.73 -2.56
CA VAL A 42 -3.65 2.89 -2.43
C VAL A 42 -3.65 3.69 -3.72
N VAL A 43 -4.18 4.91 -3.67
CA VAL A 43 -4.08 5.86 -4.79
C VAL A 43 -2.80 6.69 -4.66
N THR A 44 -2.04 6.79 -5.74
CA THR A 44 -0.74 7.46 -5.70
C THR A 44 -0.31 8.05 -7.05
N ASN A 45 0.11 9.31 -7.01
CA ASN A 45 0.61 10.01 -8.20
C ASN A 45 2.06 9.65 -8.55
N SER A 46 2.93 9.47 -7.55
CA SER A 46 4.36 9.16 -7.75
C SER A 46 4.74 7.72 -7.40
N GLY A 47 3.84 6.95 -6.80
CA GLY A 47 4.12 5.58 -6.35
C GLY A 47 4.81 5.49 -4.99
N THR A 48 5.03 6.61 -4.29
CA THR A 48 5.67 6.65 -2.97
C THR A 48 4.82 5.98 -1.91
N THR A 49 3.51 6.28 -1.85
CA THR A 49 2.59 5.73 -0.84
C THR A 49 2.50 4.21 -0.97
N ALA A 50 2.27 3.68 -2.18
CA ALA A 50 2.25 2.24 -2.42
C ALA A 50 3.57 1.56 -2.04
N ARG A 51 4.70 2.25 -2.24
CA ARG A 51 6.02 1.76 -1.80
C ARG A 51 6.12 1.74 -0.27
N MET A 52 5.61 2.73 0.44
CA MET A 52 5.62 2.76 1.91
C MET A 52 4.74 1.68 2.52
N VAL A 53 3.57 1.41 1.95
CA VAL A 53 2.76 0.25 2.35
C VAL A 53 3.51 -1.06 2.07
N SER A 54 4.09 -1.22 0.86
CA SER A 54 4.85 -2.43 0.50
C SER A 54 6.05 -2.73 1.41
N LYS A 55 6.66 -1.68 2.00
CA LYS A 55 7.81 -1.79 2.91
C LYS A 55 7.49 -2.68 4.10
N TYR A 56 6.25 -2.67 4.58
CA TYR A 56 5.78 -3.49 5.69
C TYR A 56 5.62 -4.97 5.34
N ARG A 57 5.62 -5.31 4.04
CA ARG A 57 5.50 -6.68 3.52
C ARG A 57 4.30 -7.40 4.13
N SER A 58 3.14 -6.72 4.13
CA SER A 58 1.89 -7.33 4.57
C SER A 58 1.59 -8.57 3.74
N SER A 59 0.91 -9.55 4.34
CA SER A 59 0.34 -10.69 3.62
C SER A 59 -0.96 -10.31 2.89
N ILE A 60 -1.57 -9.18 3.25
CA ILE A 60 -2.75 -8.63 2.59
C ILE A 60 -2.30 -7.99 1.27
N PRO A 61 -2.94 -8.32 0.13
CA PRO A 61 -2.57 -7.77 -1.17
C PRO A 61 -2.82 -6.26 -1.22
N VAL A 62 -1.91 -5.53 -1.88
CA VAL A 62 -1.99 -4.08 -2.05
C VAL A 62 -2.32 -3.76 -3.51
N ILE A 63 -3.36 -2.98 -3.74
CA ILE A 63 -3.76 -2.50 -5.08
C ILE A 63 -3.26 -1.05 -5.22
N GLY A 64 -2.24 -0.83 -6.05
CA GLY A 64 -1.61 0.46 -6.25
C GLY A 64 -2.18 1.19 -7.45
N CYS A 65 -3.12 2.10 -7.22
CA CYS A 65 -3.82 2.85 -8.26
C CYS A 65 -3.04 4.11 -8.67
N SER A 66 -2.91 4.35 -9.98
CA SER A 66 -2.28 5.57 -10.51
C SER A 66 -2.83 5.91 -11.88
N VAL A 67 -2.84 7.18 -12.24
CA VAL A 67 -3.23 7.66 -13.59
C VAL A 67 -2.08 7.57 -14.60
N THR A 68 -0.85 7.33 -14.13
CA THR A 68 0.34 7.31 -14.97
C THR A 68 0.83 5.88 -15.20
N GLY A 69 0.86 5.44 -16.47
CA GLY A 69 1.34 4.10 -16.84
C GLY A 69 2.79 3.83 -16.41
N THR A 70 3.66 4.85 -16.39
CA THR A 70 5.05 4.72 -15.91
C THR A 70 5.11 4.36 -14.43
N VAL A 71 4.27 4.98 -13.59
CA VAL A 71 4.21 4.69 -12.16
C VAL A 71 3.69 3.27 -11.94
N CYS A 72 2.64 2.86 -12.64
CA CYS A 72 2.13 1.49 -12.61
C CYS A 72 3.23 0.46 -12.92
N ARG A 73 4.00 0.67 -14.00
CA ARG A 73 5.12 -0.20 -14.37
C ARG A 73 6.20 -0.27 -13.28
N GLN A 74 6.55 0.86 -12.67
CA GLN A 74 7.52 0.90 -11.56
C GLN A 74 6.98 0.17 -10.32
N LYS A 75 5.67 0.18 -10.08
CA LYS A 75 5.04 -0.47 -8.91
C LYS A 75 5.01 -1.99 -9.01
N ASN A 76 5.07 -2.59 -10.20
CA ASN A 76 5.25 -4.03 -10.36
C ASN A 76 6.51 -4.58 -9.65
N LEU A 77 7.49 -3.72 -9.37
CA LEU A 77 8.71 -4.09 -8.64
C LEU A 77 8.58 -3.93 -7.11
N SER A 78 7.44 -3.43 -6.63
CA SER A 78 7.17 -3.23 -5.20
C SER A 78 6.50 -4.47 -4.60
N TRP A 79 6.92 -4.87 -3.41
CA TRP A 79 6.47 -6.12 -2.78
C TRP A 79 4.96 -6.16 -2.56
N GLY A 80 4.29 -7.18 -3.08
CA GLY A 80 2.86 -7.41 -2.85
C GLY A 80 1.93 -6.34 -3.43
N VAL A 81 2.45 -5.48 -4.32
CA VAL A 81 1.67 -4.44 -4.99
C VAL A 81 1.24 -4.92 -6.37
N THR A 82 -0.07 -4.93 -6.60
CA THR A 82 -0.67 -5.09 -7.93
C THR A 82 -1.06 -3.70 -8.43
N PRO A 83 -0.41 -3.16 -9.47
CA PRO A 83 -0.76 -1.83 -9.97
C PRO A 83 -2.07 -1.85 -10.75
N LEU A 84 -2.84 -0.77 -10.64
CA LEU A 84 -4.05 -0.52 -11.41
C LEU A 84 -3.94 0.86 -12.07
N LEU A 85 -4.02 0.89 -13.41
CA LEU A 85 -4.07 2.15 -14.14
C LEU A 85 -5.51 2.66 -14.09
N LEU A 86 -5.72 3.85 -13.53
CA LEU A 86 -7.01 4.52 -13.47
C LEU A 86 -7.07 5.67 -14.50
N PRO A 87 -8.27 6.03 -14.98
CA PRO A 87 -8.47 7.32 -15.64
C PRO A 87 -8.23 8.47 -14.67
N GLU A 88 -7.96 9.65 -15.20
CA GLU A 88 -7.90 10.88 -14.41
C GLU A 88 -9.32 11.25 -13.95
N CYS A 89 -9.45 11.55 -12.67
CA CYS A 89 -10.72 11.97 -12.04
C CYS A 89 -10.49 13.30 -11.34
N ASP A 90 -11.50 14.17 -11.37
CA ASP A 90 -11.44 15.50 -10.77
C ASP A 90 -11.87 15.46 -9.30
N ASP A 91 -12.76 14.53 -8.92
CA ASP A 91 -13.22 14.33 -7.55
C ASP A 91 -12.72 13.00 -6.95
N LEU A 92 -12.63 12.98 -5.62
CA LEU A 92 -12.34 11.80 -4.83
C LEU A 92 -13.55 10.85 -4.77
N ASP A 93 -14.77 11.37 -4.88
CA ASP A 93 -15.97 10.53 -4.94
C ASP A 93 -16.01 9.67 -6.21
N ASP A 94 -15.57 10.23 -7.35
CA ASP A 94 -15.45 9.51 -8.64
C ASP A 94 -14.49 8.30 -8.58
N LEU A 95 -13.62 8.24 -7.56
CA LEU A 95 -12.69 7.13 -7.37
C LEU A 95 -13.37 5.88 -6.81
N PHE A 96 -14.50 6.06 -6.10
CA PHE A 96 -15.21 4.99 -5.39
C PHE A 96 -16.44 4.47 -6.15
N GLU A 97 -16.84 5.13 -7.24
CA GLU A 97 -17.88 4.66 -8.17
C GLU A 97 -17.33 3.69 -9.24
#